data_AF-A0A7W9UFV1-F1
#
_entry.id   AF-A0A7W9UFV1-F1
#
_cell.length_a   1.000
_cell.length_b   1.000
_cell.length_c   1.000
_cell.angle_alpha   90.00
_cell.angle_beta   90.00
_cell.angle_gamma   90.00
#
_symmetry.space_group_name_H-M   'P 1'
#
loop_
_entity.id
_entity.type
_entity.pdbx_description
1 polymer ?
#
loop_
_entity_poly.entity_id
_entity_poly.type
_entity_poly.pdbx_seq_one_letter_code
_entity_poly.pdbx_strand_id
1 'polypeptide(L)'
;MRQLDPGMFDELCPSGLSPIRIGDKWGALIVACLSDGPRRYSELRIPLARITPKVMTQSLRTLERLGLVTRSVEGRQVTYDLTPLGRSMLEPLRAICDWAAEHWDELVDAVDPDEPAALGA
;
A
#
# COMPACT_ATOMS: atom_id res chain seq x y z
N MET A 1 -26.82 -5.41 3.50
CA MET A 1 -25.70 -4.64 2.93
C MET A 1 -25.54 -3.36 3.74
N ARG A 2 -24.34 -3.08 4.26
CA ARG A 2 -24.03 -1.82 4.95
C ARG A 2 -24.12 -0.70 3.91
N GLN A 3 -24.93 0.34 4.14
CA GLN A 3 -24.92 1.50 3.25
C GLN A 3 -23.54 2.15 3.32
N LEU A 4 -22.95 2.43 2.15
CA LEU A 4 -21.69 3.14 2.03
C LEU A 4 -21.97 4.61 2.35
N ASP A 5 -21.25 5.15 3.31
CA ASP A 5 -21.36 6.56 3.70
C ASP A 5 -20.87 7.45 2.54
N PRO A 6 -21.69 8.37 2.01
CA PRO A 6 -21.27 9.32 0.98
C PRO A 6 -20.04 10.16 1.38
N GLY A 7 -19.86 10.44 2.68
CA GLY A 7 -18.69 11.17 3.20
C GLY A 7 -17.37 10.41 3.06
N MET A 8 -17.40 9.11 2.76
CA MET A 8 -16.22 8.30 2.43
C MET A 8 -15.60 8.69 1.07
N PHE A 9 -16.35 9.37 0.21
CA PHE A 9 -15.97 9.69 -1.17
C PHE A 9 -15.88 11.20 -1.47
N ASP A 10 -16.09 12.06 -0.47
CA ASP A 10 -16.15 13.52 -0.66
C ASP A 10 -14.75 14.17 -0.79
N GLU A 11 -14.60 15.09 -1.75
CA GLU A 11 -13.34 15.74 -2.15
C GLU A 11 -12.86 16.80 -1.12
N LEU A 12 -13.78 17.29 -0.28
CA LEU A 12 -13.55 18.26 0.80
C LEU A 12 -13.56 17.63 2.20
N CYS A 13 -13.65 16.30 2.30
CA CYS A 13 -13.56 15.61 3.56
C CYS A 13 -12.19 15.91 4.22
N PRO A 14 -12.08 16.10 5.55
CA PRO A 14 -10.79 16.22 6.24
C PRO A 14 -9.89 15.00 6.00
N SER A 15 -10.45 13.92 5.45
CA SER A 15 -9.78 12.69 5.10
C SER A 15 -8.95 12.82 3.81
N GLY A 16 -7.77 13.44 3.93
CA GLY A 16 -6.56 12.83 3.37
C GLY A 16 -6.28 11.41 3.92
N LEU A 17 -7.13 10.97 4.86
CA LEU A 17 -7.27 9.69 5.52
C LEU A 17 -8.09 8.64 4.75
N SER A 18 -8.37 8.80 3.44
CA SER A 18 -8.85 7.66 2.65
C SER A 18 -7.75 6.59 2.71
N PRO A 19 -7.89 5.52 3.53
CA PRO A 19 -6.77 4.61 3.79
C PRO A 19 -6.49 3.74 2.57
N ILE A 20 -7.43 3.73 1.63
CA ILE A 20 -7.50 2.84 0.48
C ILE A 20 -7.90 3.68 -0.73
N ARG A 21 -7.03 4.61 -1.15
CA ARG A 21 -7.01 4.99 -2.56
C ARG A 21 -6.51 3.75 -3.31
N ILE A 22 -7.45 2.93 -3.78
CA ILE A 22 -7.21 1.84 -4.72
C ILE A 22 -6.47 2.46 -5.92
N GLY A 23 -5.14 2.39 -5.92
CA GLY A 23 -4.30 3.15 -6.85
C GLY A 23 -2.84 3.29 -6.42
N ASP A 24 -2.55 3.38 -5.11
CA ASP A 24 -1.15 3.29 -4.64
C ASP A 24 -0.74 1.83 -4.44
N LYS A 25 -0.42 1.15 -5.54
CA LYS A 25 0.10 -0.22 -5.54
C LYS A 25 1.29 -0.40 -4.58
N TRP A 26 2.06 0.66 -4.34
CA TRP A 26 3.25 0.59 -3.51
C TRP A 26 2.94 0.62 -2.03
N GLY A 27 1.87 1.29 -1.60
CA GLY A 27 1.43 1.29 -0.20
C GLY A 27 1.16 -0.12 0.31
N ALA A 28 0.36 -0.90 -0.44
CA ALA A 28 0.07 -2.29 -0.13
C ALA A 28 1.33 -3.17 -0.11
N LEU A 29 2.21 -3.02 -1.11
CA LEU A 29 3.46 -3.79 -1.18
C LEU A 29 4.43 -3.45 -0.04
N ILE A 30 4.52 -2.19 0.38
CA ILE A 30 5.31 -1.78 1.54
C ILE A 30 4.75 -2.40 2.82
N VAL A 31 3.42 -2.35 3.02
CA VAL A 31 2.77 -2.97 4.19
C VAL A 31 3.06 -4.48 4.23
N ALA A 32 2.95 -5.17 3.09
CA ALA A 32 3.30 -6.58 3.00
C ALA A 32 4.77 -6.85 3.38
N CYS A 33 5.71 -6.02 2.91
CA CYS A 33 7.12 -6.16 3.26
C CYS A 33 7.39 -5.96 4.77
N LEU A 34 6.62 -5.12 5.45
CA LEU A 34 6.80 -4.82 6.88
C LEU A 34 6.05 -5.79 7.82
N SER A 35 5.36 -6.79 7.28
CA SER A 35 4.59 -7.76 8.07
C SER A 35 5.43 -8.48 9.13
N ASP A 36 6.66 -8.88 8.78
CA ASP A 36 7.60 -9.58 9.65
C ASP A 36 8.35 -8.68 10.65
N GLY A 37 8.12 -7.36 10.62
CA GLY A 37 8.74 -6.40 11.53
C GLY A 37 9.53 -5.28 10.84
N PRO A 38 10.33 -4.52 11.62
CA PRO A 38 10.96 -3.29 11.15
C PRO A 38 11.99 -3.53 10.05
N ARG A 39 11.98 -2.71 9.01
CA ARG A 39 12.96 -2.75 7.90
C ARG A 39 13.53 -1.39 7.57
N ARG A 40 14.76 -1.37 7.09
CA ARG A 40 15.42 -0.18 6.52
C ARG A 40 14.91 0.10 5.11
N TYR A 41 15.04 1.34 4.67
CA TYR A 41 14.71 1.75 3.30
C TYR A 41 15.43 0.88 2.24
N SER A 42 16.71 0.57 2.46
CA SER A 42 17.50 -0.28 1.55
C SER A 42 16.99 -1.73 1.48
N GLU A 43 16.45 -2.26 2.58
CA GLU A 43 15.91 -3.62 2.64
C GLU A 43 14.57 -3.70 1.92
N LEU A 44 13.73 -2.65 2.05
CA LEU A 44 12.47 -2.52 1.31
C LEU A 44 12.70 -2.37 -0.21
N ARG A 45 13.82 -1.79 -0.64
CA ARG A 45 14.14 -1.65 -2.08
C ARG A 45 14.43 -2.96 -2.80
N ILE A 46 14.83 -4.01 -2.09
CA ILE A 46 15.18 -5.30 -2.69
C ILE A 46 13.93 -5.97 -3.29
N PRO A 47 12.85 -6.24 -2.51
CA PRO A 47 11.62 -6.81 -3.07
C PRO A 47 10.86 -5.81 -3.96
N LEU A 48 11.03 -4.50 -3.74
CA LEU A 48 10.34 -3.45 -4.49
C LEU A 48 11.19 -2.88 -5.63
N ALA A 49 12.01 -3.67 -6.32
CA ALA A 49 13.01 -3.17 -7.27
C ALA A 49 12.47 -2.26 -8.40
N ARG A 50 11.18 -2.37 -8.73
CA ARG A 50 10.50 -1.57 -9.76
C ARG A 50 10.04 -0.18 -9.27
N ILE A 51 10.07 0.09 -7.96
CA ILE A 51 9.67 1.39 -7.42
C ILE A 51 10.77 2.42 -7.63
N THR A 52 10.41 3.63 -8.05
CA THR A 52 11.39 4.73 -8.08
C THR A 52 11.65 5.23 -6.65
N PRO A 53 12.86 5.74 -6.34
CA PRO A 53 13.14 6.26 -5.00
C PRO A 53 12.20 7.38 -4.55
N LYS A 54 11.79 8.24 -5.51
CA LYS A 54 10.83 9.33 -5.28
C LYS A 54 9.48 8.77 -4.86
N VAL A 55 8.95 7.80 -5.61
CA VAL A 55 7.65 7.18 -5.33
C VAL A 55 7.70 6.42 -4.00
N MET A 56 8.77 5.67 -3.73
CA MET A 56 8.93 4.96 -2.46
C MET A 56 8.92 5.89 -1.25
N THR A 57 9.64 7.01 -1.34
CA THR A 57 9.65 8.02 -0.30
C THR A 57 8.27 8.65 -0.12
N GLN A 58 7.56 8.90 -1.22
CA GLN A 58 6.21 9.45 -1.17
C GLN A 58 5.22 8.47 -0.53
N SER A 59 5.25 7.19 -0.91
CA SER A 59 4.38 6.15 -0.34
C SER A 59 4.66 5.94 1.14
N LEU A 60 5.92 5.87 1.58
CA LEU A 60 6.27 5.79 3.00
C LEU A 60 5.74 6.99 3.79
N ARG A 61 5.92 8.22 3.27
CA ARG A 61 5.38 9.43 3.90
C ARG A 61 3.85 9.41 3.98
N THR A 62 3.18 8.88 2.95
CA THR A 62 1.73 8.72 2.96
C THR A 62 1.31 7.73 4.06
N LEU A 63 1.95 6.56 4.13
CA LEU A 63 1.68 5.56 5.17
C LEU A 63 1.95 6.09 6.59
N GLU A 64 3.00 6.90 6.78
CA GLU A 64 3.28 7.58 8.04
C GLU A 64 2.18 8.58 8.41
N ARG A 65 1.74 9.43 7.46
CA ARG A 65 0.64 10.39 7.70
C ARG A 65 -0.69 9.71 8.00
N LEU A 66 -0.95 8.55 7.39
CA LEU A 66 -2.13 7.74 7.67
C LEU A 66 -2.04 7.00 9.01
N GLY A 67 -0.90 7.06 9.70
CA GLY A 67 -0.68 6.35 10.97
C GLY A 67 -0.54 4.83 10.79
N LEU A 68 -0.20 4.35 9.60
CA LEU A 68 -0.03 2.93 9.28
C LEU A 68 1.41 2.46 9.50
N VAL A 69 2.37 3.36 9.29
CA VAL A 69 3.80 3.10 9.46
C VAL A 69 4.38 4.10 10.46
N THR A 70 5.31 3.63 11.29
CA THR A 70 6.17 4.48 12.11
C THR A 70 7.58 4.46 11.58
N ARG A 71 8.23 5.62 11.58
CA ARG A 71 9.64 5.78 11.24
C ARG A 71 10.47 6.03 12.50
N SER A 72 11.44 5.16 12.75
CA SER A 72 12.36 5.25 13.88
C SER A 72 13.77 5.61 13.43
N VAL A 73 14.48 6.41 14.23
CA VAL A 73 15.87 6.80 13.98
C VAL A 73 16.72 6.40 15.18
N GLU A 74 17.65 5.48 14.95
CA GLU A 74 18.59 4.99 15.95
C GLU A 74 20.02 5.24 15.47
N GLY A 75 20.66 6.27 16.03
CA GLY A 75 21.97 6.74 15.56
C GLY A 75 21.93 7.17 14.10
N ARG A 76 22.60 6.40 13.23
CA ARG A 76 22.63 6.65 11.76
C ARG A 76 21.64 5.77 10.99
N GLN A 77 20.90 4.90 11.67
CA GLN A 77 20.00 3.94 11.05
C GLN A 77 18.56 4.47 11.10
N VAL A 78 17.84 4.27 9.99
CA VAL A 78 16.43 4.62 9.86
C VAL A 78 15.67 3.34 9.51
N THR A 79 14.67 3.02 10.33
CA THR A 79 13.79 1.86 10.14
C THR A 79 12.33 2.29 10.06
N TYR A 80 11.53 1.45 9.42
CA TYR A 80 10.10 1.60 9.26
C TYR A 80 9.43 0.34 9.81
N ASP A 81 8.36 0.48 10.57
CA ASP A 81 7.56 -0.63 11.11
C ASP A 81 6.07 -0.32 11.02
N LEU A 82 5.24 -1.34 11.02
CA LEU A 82 3.79 -1.19 11.07
C LEU A 82 3.34 -0.78 12.47
N THR A 83 2.45 0.21 12.52
CA THR A 83 1.67 0.49 13.73
C THR A 83 0.64 -0.62 13.97
N PRO A 84 -0.04 -0.65 15.13
CA PRO A 84 -1.18 -1.54 15.32
C PRO A 84 -2.25 -1.40 14.24
N LEU A 85 -2.50 -0.17 13.76
CA LEU A 85 -3.42 0.09 12.64
C LEU A 85 -2.87 -0.41 11.30
N GLY A 86 -1.56 -0.24 11.04
CA GLY A 86 -0.93 -0.81 9.85
C GLY A 86 -0.98 -2.34 9.82
N ARG A 87 -0.82 -2.99 10.99
CA ARG A 87 -0.93 -4.45 11.11
C ARG A 87 -2.34 -4.96 10.84
N SER A 88 -3.38 -4.22 11.24
CA SER A 88 -4.77 -4.62 10.94
C SER A 88 -5.10 -4.56 9.45
N MET A 89 -4.30 -3.89 8.61
CA MET A 89 -4.46 -3.92 7.15
C MET A 89 -3.99 -5.23 6.50
N LEU A 90 -3.20 -6.06 7.20
CA LEU A 90 -2.70 -7.30 6.63
C LEU A 90 -3.82 -8.29 6.29
N GLU A 91 -4.87 -8.34 7.11
CA GLU A 91 -6.02 -9.22 6.86
C GLU A 91 -6.84 -8.79 5.63
N PRO A 92 -7.25 -7.52 5.47
CA PRO A 92 -7.86 -7.03 4.24
C PRO A 92 -6.98 -7.25 2.99
N LEU A 93 -5.68 -6.99 3.09
CA LEU A 93 -4.76 -7.22 1.96
C LEU A 93 -4.71 -8.68 1.56
N ARG A 94 -4.66 -9.59 2.55
CA ARG A 94 -4.71 -11.01 2.30
C ARG A 94 -6.00 -11.43 1.59
N ALA A 95 -7.16 -10.93 2.02
CA ALA A 95 -8.43 -11.24 1.37
C ALA A 95 -8.45 -10.80 -0.11
N ILE A 96 -7.86 -9.64 -0.42
CA ILE A 96 -7.72 -9.17 -1.81
C ILE A 96 -6.78 -10.08 -2.61
N CYS A 97 -5.65 -10.47 -2.03
CA CYS A 97 -4.70 -11.38 -2.68
C CYS A 97 -5.31 -12.76 -2.94
N ASP A 98 -6.02 -13.32 -1.95
CA ASP A 98 -6.68 -14.62 -2.06
C ASP A 98 -7.76 -14.58 -3.16
N TRP A 99 -8.59 -13.52 -3.21
CA TRP A 99 -9.56 -13.32 -4.28
C TRP A 99 -8.90 -13.16 -5.65
N ALA A 100 -7.83 -12.37 -5.77
CA ALA A 100 -7.13 -12.17 -7.03
C ALA A 100 -6.43 -13.44 -7.53
N ALA A 101 -5.95 -14.28 -6.61
CA ALA A 101 -5.38 -15.58 -6.95
C ALA A 101 -6.45 -16.56 -7.45
N GLU A 102 -7.65 -16.54 -6.85
CA GLU A 102 -8.79 -17.35 -7.28
C GLU A 102 -9.30 -16.96 -8.69
N HIS A 103 -9.24 -15.66 -9.02
CA HIS A 103 -9.77 -15.11 -10.28
C HIS A 103 -8.66 -14.70 -11.27
N TRP A 104 -7.45 -15.23 -11.12
CA TRP A 104 -6.28 -14.78 -11.88
C TRP A 104 -6.47 -14.92 -13.40
N ASP A 105 -6.97 -16.07 -13.84
CA ASP A 105 -7.17 -16.36 -15.27
C ASP A 105 -8.21 -15.41 -15.88
N GLU A 106 -9.31 -15.15 -15.17
CA GLU A 106 -10.35 -14.19 -15.59
C GLU A 106 -9.79 -12.77 -15.69
N LEU A 107 -8.90 -12.37 -14.77
CA LEU A 107 -8.25 -11.06 -14.81
C LEU A 107 -7.28 -10.94 -15.99
N VAL A 108 -6.52 -12.00 -16.29
CA VAL A 108 -5.59 -12.01 -17.43
C VAL A 108 -6.34 -11.95 -18.76
N ASP A 109 -7.42 -12.72 -18.90
CA ASP A 109 -8.24 -12.75 -20.12
C ASP A 109 -8.98 -11.42 -20.36
N ALA A 110 -9.31 -10.68 -19.30
CA ALA A 110 -9.97 -9.39 -19.38
C ALA A 110 -9.05 -8.22 -19.77
N VAL A 111 -7.72 -8.37 -19.62
CA VAL A 111 -6.76 -7.32 -19.98
C VAL A 111 -6.43 -7.42 -21.46
N ASP A 112 -6.79 -6.40 -22.23
CA ASP A 112 -6.35 -6.27 -23.62
C ASP A 112 -4.82 -6.16 -23.66
N PRO A 113 -4.09 -7.08 -24.33
CA PRO A 113 -2.64 -7.04 -24.41
C PRO A 113 -2.09 -5.76 -25.07
N ASP A 114 -2.91 -5.03 -25.83
CA ASP A 114 -2.52 -3.81 -26.54
C ASP A 114 -2.77 -2.52 -25.73
N GLU A 115 -3.42 -2.60 -24.56
CA GLU A 115 -3.60 -1.45 -23.66
C GLU A 115 -2.52 -1.46 -22.56
N PRO A 116 -1.58 -0.48 -22.53
CA PRO A 116 -0.59 -0.44 -21.49
C PRO A 116 -1.28 -0.22 -20.15
N ALA A 117 -1.14 -1.20 -19.24
CA ALA A 117 -1.65 -1.11 -17.88
C ALA A 117 -1.27 0.25 -17.28
N ALA A 118 -2.24 1.17 -17.22
CA ALA A 118 -2.08 2.52 -16.70
C ALA A 118 -2.01 2.46 -15.17
N LEU A 119 -0.99 1.79 -14.63
CA LEU A 119 -0.78 1.61 -13.20
C LEU A 119 0.58 2.16 -12.80
N GLY A 120 0.61 3.49 -12.62
CA GLY A 120 1.52 4.17 -11.71
C GLY A 120 2.60 5.01 -12.38
N ALA A 121 2.29 6.29 -12.60
CA ALA A 121 3.25 7.39 -12.59
C ALA A 121 3.29 8.04 -11.19
#